data_AF-A0AAV2R5T2-F1
#
_entry.id   AF-A0AAV2R5T2-F1
#
_cell.length_a   1.000
_cell.length_b   1.000
_cell.length_c   1.000
_cell.angle_alpha   90.00
_cell.angle_beta   90.00
_cell.angle_gamma   90.00
#
_symmetry.space_group_name_H-M   'P 1'
#
loop_
_entity.id
_entity.type
_entity.pdbx_description
1 polymer ?
#
loop_
_entity_poly.entity_id
_entity_poly.type
_entity_poly.pdbx_seq_one_letter_code
_entity_poly.pdbx_strand_id
1 'polypeptide(L)'
;IFLTFFFQEYHIAEKEAKYIQQQKSDDEKVGKLPKPDYLAVICVLWTFFVILLVFVLLETIVVPMVIDMYAWRADFAVTVVGIGMSGVAFITLFMFAIGSILSKKYDERKVMIFLGLVPTMLSMLIHFPMGSNYAKMQNCTTEDILATIPMNMATPVPTLNNSSAEDSAYEELSRQKRYAVDIDDECHLGCPQDQEWCLYTPIVEIWQMGIADVTAVIGYPVAFAILSSLYSKILGPKPQGVWMGILTSVGSFSRILGPIFVSYMYTELGTRWTFGSLFSVLALSVLVVSLCYKRLVPMKWKEA
;
A
#
# COMPACT_ATOMS: atom_id res chain seq x y z
N ILE A 1 -26.59 14.63 21.55
CA ILE A 1 -27.29 15.80 22.14
C ILE A 1 -26.62 17.14 21.76
N PHE A 2 -25.30 17.21 21.55
CA PHE A 2 -24.62 18.44 21.09
C PHE A 2 -24.86 18.83 19.61
N LEU A 3 -25.40 17.92 18.79
CA LEU A 3 -25.63 18.13 17.35
C LEU A 3 -26.88 18.97 17.01
N THR A 4 -27.85 19.07 17.92
CA THR A 4 -29.14 19.72 17.62
C THR A 4 -29.07 21.25 17.67
N PHE A 5 -28.11 21.83 18.39
CA PHE A 5 -28.03 23.28 18.58
C PHE A 5 -27.25 24.01 17.47
N PHE A 6 -26.35 23.31 16.78
CA PHE A 6 -25.51 23.89 15.73
C PHE A 6 -25.87 23.41 14.32
N PHE A 7 -26.61 22.31 14.19
CA PHE A 7 -26.98 21.74 12.89
C PHE A 7 -28.43 22.04 12.57
N GLN A 8 -28.67 23.06 11.76
CA GLN A 8 -29.97 23.31 11.16
C GLN A 8 -30.18 22.28 10.05
N GLU A 9 -31.02 21.27 10.28
CA GLU A 9 -31.31 20.23 9.28
C GLU A 9 -31.88 20.86 8.01
N TYR A 10 -31.05 20.90 6.97
CA TYR A 10 -31.46 21.29 5.64
C TYR A 10 -31.86 20.00 4.91
N HIS A 11 -33.16 19.79 4.68
CA HIS A 11 -33.67 18.61 3.96
C HIS A 11 -33.29 18.66 2.48
N ILE A 12 -32.01 18.37 2.20
CA ILE A 12 -31.47 18.23 0.85
C ILE A 12 -32.09 17.03 0.17
N ALA A 13 -32.31 15.92 0.87
CA ALA A 13 -32.85 14.70 0.29
C ALA A 13 -34.24 14.88 -0.35
N GLU A 14 -35.12 15.68 0.27
CA GLU A 14 -36.45 15.95 -0.28
C GLU A 14 -36.39 16.93 -1.46
N LYS A 15 -35.49 17.91 -1.41
CA LYS A 15 -35.20 18.80 -2.54
C LYS A 15 -34.53 18.06 -3.69
N GLU A 16 -33.62 17.13 -3.43
CA GLU A 16 -33.01 16.24 -4.42
C GLU A 16 -34.04 15.29 -5.02
N ALA A 17 -34.96 14.72 -4.23
CA ALA A 17 -36.05 13.91 -4.75
C ALA A 17 -36.95 14.71 -5.71
N LYS A 18 -37.26 15.97 -5.35
CA LYS A 18 -37.99 16.90 -6.22
C LYS A 18 -37.18 17.27 -7.47
N TYR A 19 -35.88 17.54 -7.33
CA TYR A 19 -34.97 17.77 -8.46
C TYR A 19 -34.84 16.55 -9.38
N ILE A 20 -34.81 15.33 -8.85
CA ILE A 20 -34.75 14.08 -9.64
C ILE A 20 -36.06 13.86 -10.38
N GLN A 21 -37.22 14.18 -9.77
CA GLN A 21 -38.51 14.18 -10.46
C GLN A 21 -38.57 15.24 -11.57
N GLN A 22 -38.04 16.44 -11.28
CA GLN A 22 -38.00 17.55 -12.22
C GLN A 22 -37.02 17.28 -13.38
N GLN A 23 -35.87 16.66 -13.09
CA GLN A 23 -34.91 16.16 -14.06
C GLN A 23 -35.50 15.01 -14.88
N LYS A 24 -36.32 14.13 -14.30
CA LYS A 24 -37.07 13.12 -15.06
C LYS A 24 -38.03 13.77 -16.05
N SER A 25 -38.71 14.85 -15.66
CA SER A 25 -39.63 15.59 -16.54
C SER A 25 -38.91 16.49 -17.55
N ASP A 26 -37.71 16.97 -17.24
CA ASP A 26 -36.88 17.76 -18.16
C ASP A 26 -36.07 16.85 -19.10
N ASP A 27 -35.65 15.65 -18.70
CA ASP A 27 -35.07 14.61 -19.57
C ASP A 27 -36.09 14.08 -20.60
N GLU A 28 -37.38 14.24 -20.30
CA GLU A 28 -38.50 13.97 -21.22
C GLU A 28 -38.66 15.11 -22.25
N LYS A 29 -38.28 16.35 -21.90
CA LYS A 29 -38.36 17.55 -22.75
C LYS A 29 -37.05 17.88 -23.51
N VAL A 30 -35.91 17.60 -22.89
CA VAL A 30 -34.53 17.72 -23.39
C VAL A 30 -34.08 16.30 -23.64
N GLY A 31 -34.20 15.83 -24.88
CA GLY A 31 -34.07 14.41 -25.23
C GLY A 31 -32.95 13.68 -24.48
N LYS A 32 -33.33 12.61 -23.75
CA LYS A 32 -32.49 11.60 -23.06
C LYS A 32 -30.99 11.93 -23.01
N LEU A 33 -30.48 12.30 -21.84
CA LEU A 33 -29.03 12.46 -21.62
C LEU A 33 -28.26 11.26 -22.19
N PRO A 34 -27.11 11.51 -22.86
CA PRO A 34 -26.30 10.43 -23.40
C PRO A 34 -25.93 9.44 -22.30
N LYS A 35 -26.07 8.14 -22.58
CA LYS A 35 -25.68 7.09 -21.64
C LYS A 35 -24.17 7.21 -21.37
N PRO A 36 -23.72 7.13 -20.10
CA PRO A 36 -22.29 7.14 -19.79
C PRO A 36 -21.64 5.93 -20.47
N ASP A 37 -20.39 6.09 -20.88
CA ASP A 37 -19.60 4.96 -21.38
C ASP A 37 -19.30 4.04 -20.18
N TYR A 38 -20.11 2.98 -20.03
CA TYR A 38 -19.98 2.00 -18.97
C TYR A 38 -18.59 1.34 -18.95
N LEU A 39 -17.92 1.23 -20.12
CA LEU A 39 -16.55 0.72 -20.16
C LEU A 39 -15.59 1.70 -19.49
N ALA A 40 -15.70 3.00 -19.77
CA ALA A 40 -14.87 4.02 -19.13
C ALA A 40 -15.08 4.04 -17.60
N VAL A 41 -16.34 3.91 -17.15
CA VAL A 41 -16.69 3.82 -15.72
C VAL A 41 -16.03 2.60 -15.08
N ILE A 42 -16.09 1.42 -15.70
CA ILE A 42 -15.45 0.20 -15.20
C ILE A 42 -13.92 0.35 -15.18
N CYS A 43 -13.29 0.92 -16.22
CA CYS A 43 -11.84 1.15 -16.23
C CYS A 43 -11.41 2.06 -15.08
N VAL A 44 -12.20 3.10 -14.78
CA VAL A 44 -11.94 4.04 -13.67
C VAL A 44 -12.10 3.35 -12.32
N LEU A 45 -13.19 2.59 -12.11
CA LEU A 45 -13.41 1.84 -10.87
C LEU A 45 -12.32 0.80 -10.61
N TRP A 46 -11.90 0.07 -11.65
CA TRP A 46 -10.78 -0.87 -11.57
C TRP A 46 -9.48 -0.17 -11.15
N THR A 47 -9.16 0.95 -11.79
CA THR A 47 -7.94 1.71 -11.46
C THR A 47 -8.00 2.25 -10.04
N PHE A 48 -9.18 2.68 -9.58
CA PHE A 48 -9.40 3.23 -8.25
C PHE A 48 -9.21 2.16 -7.18
N PHE A 49 -9.76 0.96 -7.44
CA PHE A 49 -9.54 -0.22 -6.62
C PHE A 49 -8.05 -0.55 -6.51
N VAL A 50 -7.33 -0.65 -7.63
CA VAL A 50 -5.90 -1.01 -7.63
C VAL A 50 -5.04 0.01 -6.89
N ILE A 51 -5.26 1.31 -7.12
CA ILE A 51 -4.50 2.38 -6.44
C ILE A 51 -4.69 2.30 -4.92
N LEU A 52 -5.94 2.13 -4.47
CA LEU A 52 -6.23 2.00 -3.04
C LEU A 52 -5.69 0.70 -2.46
N LEU A 53 -5.73 -0.38 -3.23
CA LEU A 53 -5.21 -1.68 -2.81
C LEU A 53 -3.72 -1.55 -2.54
N VAL A 54 -2.94 -1.02 -3.48
CA VAL A 54 -1.49 -0.82 -3.30
C VAL A 54 -1.19 0.06 -2.09
N PHE A 55 -1.91 1.17 -1.90
CA PHE A 55 -1.68 2.06 -0.76
C PHE A 55 -1.90 1.38 0.57
N VAL A 56 -3.03 0.67 0.72
CA VAL A 56 -3.35 -0.07 1.95
C VAL A 56 -2.33 -1.18 2.16
N LEU A 57 -1.93 -1.88 1.10
CA LEU A 57 -0.91 -2.94 1.17
C LEU A 57 0.41 -2.38 1.73
N LEU A 58 0.91 -1.26 1.19
CA LEU A 58 2.12 -0.61 1.71
C LEU A 58 1.96 -0.16 3.16
N GLU A 59 0.86 0.51 3.49
CA GLU A 59 0.57 0.97 4.86
C GLU A 59 0.62 -0.20 5.87
N THR A 60 0.13 -1.37 5.47
CA THR A 60 0.06 -2.55 6.34
C THR A 60 1.39 -3.31 6.48
N ILE A 61 2.25 -3.32 5.48
CA ILE A 61 3.49 -4.14 5.50
C ILE A 61 4.72 -3.42 6.02
N VAL A 62 4.76 -2.09 6.00
CA VAL A 62 6.00 -1.35 6.31
C VAL A 62 6.52 -1.68 7.71
N VAL A 63 5.63 -1.73 8.71
CA VAL A 63 6.03 -2.08 10.09
C VAL A 63 6.57 -3.51 10.21
N PRO A 64 5.83 -4.58 9.82
CA PRO A 64 6.36 -5.94 9.93
C PRO A 64 7.61 -6.14 9.07
N MET A 65 7.68 -5.52 7.88
CA MET A 65 8.85 -5.58 7.02
C MET A 65 10.10 -5.01 7.69
N VAL A 66 10.00 -3.87 8.38
CA VAL A 66 11.14 -3.26 9.08
C VAL A 66 11.60 -4.12 10.27
N ILE A 67 10.66 -4.75 10.98
CA ILE A 67 10.97 -5.67 12.08
C ILE A 67 11.70 -6.89 11.54
N ASP A 68 11.16 -7.55 10.52
CA ASP A 68 11.68 -8.80 9.97
C ASP A 68 13.02 -8.60 9.25
N MET A 69 13.17 -7.50 8.48
CA MET A 69 14.38 -7.27 7.68
C MET A 69 15.56 -6.70 8.49
N TYR A 70 15.31 -5.81 9.44
CA TYR A 70 16.38 -5.13 10.20
C TYR A 70 16.54 -5.65 11.63
N ALA A 71 15.69 -6.57 12.08
CA ALA A 71 15.62 -7.02 13.46
C ALA A 71 15.49 -5.85 14.44
N TRP A 72 14.66 -4.87 14.08
CA TRP A 72 14.32 -3.77 14.97
C TRP A 72 13.26 -4.20 15.97
N ARG A 73 13.34 -3.66 17.18
CA ARG A 73 12.32 -3.87 18.22
C ARG A 73 11.00 -3.23 17.78
N ALA A 74 9.87 -3.89 18.09
CA ALA A 74 8.55 -3.48 17.58
C ALA A 74 8.15 -2.06 18.03
N ASP A 75 8.46 -1.69 19.26
CA ASP A 75 8.25 -0.34 19.83
C ASP A 75 9.02 0.74 19.05
N PHE A 76 10.28 0.47 18.74
CA PHE A 76 11.12 1.35 17.95
C PHE A 76 10.66 1.44 16.49
N ALA A 77 10.35 0.30 15.86
CA ALA A 77 9.92 0.22 14.48
C ALA A 77 8.62 1.01 14.23
N VAL A 78 7.59 0.80 15.06
CA VAL A 78 6.32 1.53 14.96
C VAL A 78 6.53 3.04 15.12
N THR A 79 7.39 3.45 16.06
CA THR A 79 7.69 4.86 16.30
C THR A 79 8.37 5.51 15.09
N VAL A 80 9.40 4.88 14.54
CA VAL A 80 10.15 5.41 13.38
C VAL A 80 9.26 5.47 12.14
N VAL A 81 8.51 4.41 11.86
CA VAL A 81 7.56 4.38 10.73
C VAL A 81 6.48 5.45 10.90
N GLY A 82 5.95 5.65 12.12
CA GLY A 82 4.98 6.70 12.42
C GLY A 82 5.50 8.13 12.17
N ILE A 83 6.75 8.40 12.57
CA ILE A 83 7.42 9.68 12.27
C ILE A 83 7.60 9.85 10.75
N GLY A 84 8.01 8.79 10.05
CA GLY A 84 8.12 8.80 8.58
C GLY A 84 6.79 9.09 7.88
N MET A 85 5.70 8.45 8.30
CA MET A 85 4.35 8.65 7.78
C MET A 85 3.86 10.09 8.00
N SER A 86 4.25 10.72 9.11
CA SER A 86 3.96 12.13 9.37
C SER A 86 4.66 13.05 8.35
N GLY A 87 5.93 12.77 8.01
CA GLY A 87 6.66 13.46 6.94
C GLY A 87 6.01 13.30 5.56
N VAL A 88 5.60 12.07 5.25
CA VAL A 88 4.87 11.72 4.02
C VAL A 88 3.55 12.51 3.88
N ALA A 89 2.84 12.78 4.97
CA ALA A 89 1.61 13.58 4.93
C ALA A 89 1.85 15.01 4.42
N PHE A 90 2.96 15.65 4.80
CA PHE A 90 3.32 16.99 4.28
C PHE A 90 3.62 16.96 2.78
N ILE A 91 4.33 15.93 2.31
CA ILE A 91 4.62 15.73 0.87
C ILE A 91 3.30 15.55 0.10
N THR A 92 2.38 14.77 0.66
CA THR A 92 1.06 14.53 0.07
C THR A 92 0.28 15.84 -0.13
N LEU A 93 0.25 16.73 0.88
CA LEU A 93 -0.40 18.04 0.77
C LEU A 93 0.19 18.88 -0.37
N PHE A 94 1.51 18.90 -0.48
CA PHE A 94 2.20 19.60 -1.56
C PHE A 94 1.88 19.00 -2.94
N MET A 95 1.80 17.67 -3.03
CA MET A 95 1.46 16.96 -4.27
C MET A 95 0.00 17.19 -4.69
N PHE A 96 -0.95 17.29 -3.76
CA PHE A 96 -2.32 17.71 -4.08
C PHE A 96 -2.38 19.10 -4.71
N ALA A 97 -1.59 20.06 -4.21
CA ALA A 97 -1.50 21.40 -4.77
C ALA A 97 -0.91 21.38 -6.19
N ILE A 98 0.20 20.66 -6.39
CA ILE A 98 0.81 20.49 -7.72
C ILE A 98 -0.17 19.83 -8.68
N GLY A 99 -0.80 18.72 -8.29
CA GLY A 99 -1.77 17.99 -9.11
C GLY A 99 -2.93 18.89 -9.56
N SER A 100 -3.41 19.76 -8.67
CA SER A 100 -4.48 20.73 -8.95
C SER A 100 -4.04 21.86 -9.89
N ILE A 101 -2.77 22.27 -9.85
CA ILE A 101 -2.21 23.28 -10.77
C ILE A 101 -1.99 22.64 -12.15
N LEU A 102 -1.44 21.42 -12.18
CA LEU A 102 -1.13 20.72 -13.40
C LEU A 102 -2.39 20.28 -14.15
N SER A 103 -3.47 19.90 -13.45
CA SER A 103 -4.77 19.56 -14.05
C SER A 103 -5.45 20.73 -14.76
N LYS A 104 -5.13 21.98 -14.39
CA LYS A 104 -5.62 23.17 -15.09
C LYS A 104 -4.83 23.46 -16.37
N LYS A 105 -3.55 23.11 -16.40
CA LYS A 105 -2.64 23.41 -17.52
C LYS A 105 -2.59 22.29 -18.57
N TYR A 106 -2.69 21.04 -18.12
CA TYR A 106 -2.62 19.85 -18.96
C TYR A 106 -3.89 19.03 -18.84
N ASP A 107 -4.17 18.18 -19.85
CA ASP A 107 -5.28 17.23 -19.81
C ASP A 107 -5.14 16.33 -18.58
N GLU A 108 -6.19 16.28 -17.76
CA GLU A 108 -6.26 15.53 -16.50
C GLU A 108 -5.84 14.07 -16.68
N ARG A 109 -6.15 13.46 -17.83
CA ARG A 109 -5.76 12.08 -18.13
C ARG A 109 -4.25 11.90 -18.22
N LYS A 110 -3.54 12.86 -18.82
CA LYS A 110 -2.08 12.82 -18.93
C LYS A 110 -1.45 13.01 -17.55
N VAL A 111 -1.98 13.93 -16.76
CA VAL A 111 -1.50 14.16 -15.39
C VAL A 111 -1.70 12.90 -14.53
N MET A 112 -2.87 12.24 -14.64
CA MET A 112 -3.14 10.99 -13.93
C MET A 112 -2.14 9.88 -14.28
N ILE A 113 -1.80 9.71 -15.56
CA ILE A 113 -0.85 8.67 -15.98
C ILE A 113 0.59 9.04 -15.58
N PHE A 114 1.08 10.21 -15.97
CA PHE A 114 2.50 10.57 -15.83
C PHE A 114 2.89 11.03 -14.43
N LEU A 115 2.01 11.76 -13.74
CA LEU A 115 2.28 12.24 -12.38
C LEU A 115 1.69 11.32 -11.32
N GLY A 116 0.61 10.59 -11.63
CA GLY A 116 -0.03 9.67 -10.70
C GLY A 116 0.50 8.23 -10.81
N LEU A 117 0.09 7.52 -11.85
CA LEU A 117 0.29 6.07 -11.97
C LEU A 117 1.75 5.67 -12.21
N VAL A 118 2.49 6.40 -13.05
CA VAL A 118 3.88 6.06 -13.40
C VAL A 118 4.82 6.15 -12.18
N PRO A 119 4.79 7.21 -11.35
CA PRO A 119 5.59 7.25 -10.12
C PRO A 119 5.21 6.16 -9.13
N THR A 120 3.91 5.88 -8.95
CA THR A 120 3.46 4.78 -8.09
C THR A 120 3.94 3.41 -8.59
N MET A 121 3.93 3.18 -9.91
CA MET A 121 4.48 1.96 -10.51
C MET A 121 6.01 1.87 -10.36
N LEU A 122 6.71 2.99 -10.54
CA LEU A 122 8.16 3.05 -10.35
C LEU A 122 8.56 2.76 -8.89
N SER A 123 7.78 3.24 -7.91
CA SER A 123 8.00 2.92 -6.50
C SER A 123 8.01 1.41 -6.26
N MET A 124 7.13 0.64 -6.90
CA MET A 124 7.11 -0.82 -6.72
C MET A 124 8.35 -1.50 -7.32
N LEU A 125 8.94 -0.93 -8.37
CA LEU A 125 10.22 -1.39 -8.90
C LEU A 125 11.37 -1.07 -7.95
N ILE A 126 11.37 0.13 -7.35
CA ILE A 126 12.40 0.53 -6.38
C ILE A 126 12.28 -0.31 -5.11
N HIS A 127 11.09 -0.73 -4.69
CA HIS A 127 10.91 -1.63 -3.54
C HIS A 127 11.46 -3.05 -3.74
N PHE A 128 11.85 -3.42 -4.97
CA PHE A 128 12.34 -4.75 -5.24
C PHE A 128 13.65 -5.02 -4.46
N PRO A 129 13.73 -6.12 -3.68
CA PRO A 129 14.91 -6.41 -2.86
C PRO A 129 16.10 -6.72 -3.77
N MET A 130 17.01 -5.74 -3.91
CA MET A 130 18.24 -5.82 -4.71
C MET A 130 19.51 -5.73 -3.84
N GLY A 131 19.37 -5.82 -2.53
CA GLY A 131 20.49 -5.79 -1.59
C GLY A 131 21.40 -7.02 -1.68
N SER A 132 22.54 -6.94 -1.01
CA SER A 132 23.51 -8.04 -0.89
C SER A 132 23.50 -8.74 0.48
N ASN A 133 22.82 -8.16 1.47
CA ASN A 133 22.71 -8.66 2.84
C ASN A 133 21.40 -9.40 3.05
N TYR A 134 21.35 -10.35 3.99
CA TYR A 134 20.17 -11.14 4.32
C TYR A 134 19.67 -10.85 5.73
N ALA A 135 18.36 -11.02 5.95
CA ALA A 135 17.70 -10.76 7.23
C ALA A 135 18.25 -11.67 8.34
N LYS A 136 18.18 -11.18 9.58
CA LYS A 136 18.52 -11.97 10.77
C LYS A 136 17.29 -12.74 11.24
N MET A 137 17.49 -14.01 11.58
CA MET A 137 16.45 -14.89 12.11
C MET A 137 16.28 -14.74 13.62
N GLN A 138 15.07 -15.00 14.12
CA GLN A 138 14.79 -15.06 15.55
C GLN A 138 15.52 -16.21 16.24
N ASN A 139 16.15 -15.93 17.39
CA ASN A 139 16.79 -16.94 18.23
C ASN A 139 15.91 -17.32 19.43
N CYS A 140 15.09 -18.35 19.29
CA CYS A 140 14.18 -18.77 20.37
C CYS A 140 14.75 -19.88 21.29
N THR A 141 16.04 -20.23 21.19
CA THR A 141 16.61 -21.39 21.91
C THR A 141 17.02 -21.11 23.36
N THR A 142 16.65 -19.95 23.92
CA THR A 142 17.09 -19.55 25.27
C THR A 142 16.35 -20.26 26.42
N GLU A 143 15.29 -21.03 26.15
CA GLU A 143 14.72 -21.91 27.20
C GLU A 143 15.60 -23.14 27.49
N ASP A 144 16.46 -23.60 26.57
CA ASP A 144 17.21 -24.86 26.78
C ASP A 144 18.66 -24.68 27.24
N ILE A 145 19.33 -23.54 26.98
CA ILE A 145 20.75 -23.40 27.34
C ILE A 145 20.93 -23.07 28.84
N LEU A 146 19.94 -22.44 29.49
CA LEU A 146 20.00 -22.20 30.94
C LEU A 146 19.42 -23.35 31.77
N ALA A 147 18.61 -24.24 31.17
CA ALA A 147 18.05 -25.43 31.82
C ALA A 147 18.97 -26.66 31.75
N THR A 148 19.95 -26.70 30.85
CA THR A 148 20.92 -27.82 30.72
C THR A 148 22.26 -27.60 31.42
N ILE A 149 22.42 -26.56 32.24
CA ILE A 149 23.57 -26.47 33.14
C ILE A 149 23.18 -27.09 34.48
N PRO A 150 23.48 -28.38 34.75
CA PRO A 150 23.38 -28.91 36.10
C PRO A 150 24.27 -28.06 37.01
N MET A 151 23.66 -27.45 38.03
CA MET A 151 24.28 -26.62 39.05
C MET A 151 25.17 -27.47 39.97
N ASN A 152 26.23 -28.04 39.40
CA ASN A 152 27.20 -28.86 40.11
C ASN A 152 28.48 -29.05 39.29
N MET A 153 29.21 -27.95 39.07
CA MET A 153 30.66 -27.84 39.36
C MET A 153 31.20 -26.53 38.78
N ALA A 154 31.79 -25.72 39.64
CA ALA A 154 32.74 -24.70 39.21
C ALA A 154 33.91 -25.37 38.48
N THR A 155 34.26 -24.94 37.25
CA THR A 155 35.62 -24.82 36.67
C THR A 155 35.58 -24.55 35.15
N PRO A 156 36.67 -23.98 34.56
CA PRO A 156 36.59 -23.02 33.46
C PRO A 156 36.64 -23.63 32.06
N VAL A 157 36.11 -22.85 31.10
CA VAL A 157 36.35 -22.82 29.64
C VAL A 157 37.16 -23.99 29.06
N PRO A 158 36.57 -24.85 28.19
CA PRO A 158 37.32 -25.85 27.47
C PRO A 158 38.11 -25.22 26.31
N THR A 159 39.37 -25.62 26.23
CA THR A 159 40.31 -25.32 25.14
C THR A 159 40.02 -26.19 23.92
N LEU A 160 40.25 -25.58 22.75
CA LEU A 160 40.11 -26.10 21.40
C LEU A 160 41.01 -27.33 21.14
N ASN A 161 40.47 -28.49 20.73
CA ASN A 161 41.21 -29.43 19.86
C ASN A 161 40.30 -30.32 18.96
N ASN A 162 40.84 -30.60 17.77
CA ASN A 162 40.54 -31.70 16.83
C ASN A 162 39.45 -31.55 15.72
N SER A 163 39.77 -30.70 14.74
CA SER A 163 39.93 -30.94 13.28
C SER A 163 39.32 -32.16 12.54
N SER A 164 38.07 -32.54 12.80
CA SER A 164 37.28 -33.32 11.80
C SER A 164 35.77 -33.12 11.89
N ALA A 165 35.29 -32.40 12.91
CA ALA A 165 33.93 -31.89 13.04
C ALA A 165 33.81 -30.42 12.58
N GLU A 166 34.86 -29.86 11.95
CA GLU A 166 34.96 -28.44 11.61
C GLU A 166 34.02 -28.02 10.48
N ASP A 167 33.70 -28.88 9.51
CA ASP A 167 32.82 -28.50 8.39
C ASP A 167 31.35 -28.39 8.82
N SER A 168 30.85 -29.34 9.63
CA SER A 168 29.50 -29.26 10.20
C SER A 168 29.37 -28.17 11.26
N ALA A 169 30.43 -27.93 12.05
CA ALA A 169 30.45 -26.85 13.05
C ALA A 169 30.55 -25.47 12.40
N TYR A 170 31.25 -25.31 11.27
CA TYR A 170 31.24 -24.05 10.50
C TYR A 170 29.88 -23.81 9.82
N GLU A 171 29.19 -24.86 9.38
CA GLU A 171 27.85 -24.76 8.83
C GLU A 171 26.78 -24.43 9.90
N GLU A 172 26.91 -24.97 11.12
CA GLU A 172 26.10 -24.60 12.28
C GLU A 172 26.44 -23.22 12.85
N LEU A 173 27.72 -22.84 12.93
CA LEU A 173 28.18 -21.53 13.42
C LEU A 173 27.83 -20.40 12.42
N SER A 174 27.85 -20.68 11.11
CA SER A 174 27.39 -19.73 10.08
C SER A 174 25.86 -19.58 10.07
N ARG A 175 25.13 -20.60 10.54
CA ARG A 175 23.71 -20.50 10.91
C ARG A 175 23.57 -19.62 12.17
N GLN A 176 24.35 -19.88 13.22
CA GLN A 176 24.38 -19.14 14.49
C GLN A 176 24.71 -17.65 14.33
N LYS A 177 25.52 -17.28 13.33
CA LYS A 177 25.89 -15.89 13.01
C LYS A 177 24.78 -15.08 12.31
N ARG A 178 23.68 -15.72 11.90
CA ARG A 178 22.52 -15.08 11.25
C ARG A 178 21.32 -14.90 12.17
N TYR A 179 21.47 -15.14 13.47
CA TYR A 179 20.40 -14.87 14.42
C TYR A 179 20.51 -13.46 15.02
N ALA A 180 19.36 -12.83 15.26
CA ALA A 180 19.27 -11.65 16.09
C ALA A 180 19.52 -12.05 17.55
N VAL A 181 20.44 -11.35 18.21
CA VAL A 181 20.70 -11.51 19.65
C VAL A 181 19.77 -10.55 20.37
N ASP A 182 18.76 -11.08 21.05
CA ASP A 182 17.94 -10.31 21.97
C ASP A 182 18.55 -10.37 23.39
N ILE A 183 18.41 -9.29 24.15
CA ILE A 183 18.90 -9.16 25.54
C ILE A 183 17.79 -9.58 26.53
N ASP A 184 16.53 -9.52 26.10
CA ASP A 184 15.36 -9.93 26.87
C ASP A 184 14.91 -11.36 26.48
N ASP A 185 14.34 -12.12 27.41
CA ASP A 185 13.89 -13.53 27.22
C ASP A 185 12.72 -13.71 26.22
N GLU A 186 12.32 -12.66 25.49
CA GLU A 186 11.21 -12.67 24.55
C GLU A 186 11.69 -12.86 23.10
N CYS A 187 11.30 -13.98 22.48
CA CYS A 187 11.68 -14.29 21.10
C CYS A 187 10.87 -13.49 20.06
N HIS A 188 11.14 -12.18 19.94
CA HIS A 188 10.41 -11.30 19.03
C HIS A 188 11.31 -10.51 18.07
N LEU A 189 12.65 -10.64 18.16
CA LEU A 189 13.59 -9.86 17.37
C LEU A 189 14.02 -10.56 16.07
N GLY A 190 13.76 -9.93 14.93
CA GLY A 190 14.12 -10.46 13.60
C GLY A 190 13.00 -11.29 12.99
N CYS A 191 13.33 -11.97 11.89
CA CYS A 191 12.35 -12.74 11.12
C CYS A 191 11.93 -14.03 11.86
N PRO A 192 10.63 -14.34 11.95
CA PRO A 192 10.13 -15.56 12.57
C PRO A 192 10.54 -16.81 11.79
N GLN A 193 10.65 -17.93 12.50
CA GLN A 193 11.06 -19.22 11.91
C GLN A 193 10.06 -19.76 10.88
N ASP A 194 8.78 -19.36 10.98
CA ASP A 194 7.73 -19.75 10.03
C ASP A 194 7.93 -19.11 8.63
N GLN A 195 8.75 -18.06 8.52
CA GLN A 195 8.98 -17.32 7.29
C GLN A 195 10.29 -17.74 6.60
N GLU A 196 10.24 -18.82 5.84
CA GLU A 196 11.42 -19.38 5.14
C GLU A 196 12.04 -18.41 4.12
N TRP A 197 11.25 -17.48 3.58
CA TRP A 197 11.69 -16.52 2.57
C TRP A 197 12.79 -15.58 3.05
N CYS A 198 12.92 -15.39 4.37
CA CYS A 198 13.99 -14.60 4.98
C CYS A 198 15.39 -15.20 4.77
N LEU A 199 15.50 -16.50 4.48
CA LEU A 199 16.80 -17.16 4.25
C LEU A 199 17.43 -16.82 2.91
N TYR A 200 16.60 -16.57 1.89
CA TYR A 200 17.05 -16.38 0.50
C TYR A 200 16.71 -15.02 -0.08
N THR A 201 15.88 -14.23 0.59
CA THR A 201 15.51 -12.88 0.12
C THR A 201 16.46 -11.85 0.73
N PRO A 202 17.14 -11.02 -0.07
CA PRO A 202 18.00 -9.99 0.46
C PRO A 202 17.17 -8.87 1.12
N ILE A 203 17.78 -8.19 2.07
CA ILE A 203 17.23 -7.01 2.74
C ILE A 203 17.06 -5.88 1.71
N VAL A 204 15.93 -5.17 1.79
CA VAL A 204 15.76 -3.87 1.12
C VAL A 204 16.56 -2.85 1.91
N GLU A 205 17.48 -2.10 1.29
CA GLU A 205 18.26 -1.09 2.01
C GLU A 205 17.35 0.04 2.54
N ILE A 206 17.65 0.61 3.72
CA ILE A 206 16.78 1.62 4.37
C ILE A 206 16.59 2.84 3.46
N TRP A 207 17.66 3.29 2.79
CA TRP A 207 17.59 4.43 1.87
C TRP A 207 16.74 4.10 0.64
N GLN A 208 16.77 2.85 0.17
CA GLN A 208 16.01 2.39 -0.99
C GLN A 208 14.51 2.37 -0.65
N MET A 209 14.16 1.85 0.53
CA MET A 209 12.80 1.90 1.07
C MET A 209 12.30 3.35 1.17
N GLY A 210 13.10 4.25 1.76
CA GLY A 210 12.73 5.67 1.88
C GLY A 210 12.50 6.37 0.53
N ILE A 211 13.35 6.13 -0.48
CA ILE A 211 13.16 6.69 -1.82
C ILE A 211 11.92 6.10 -2.49
N ALA A 212 11.69 4.80 -2.33
CA ALA A 212 10.53 4.14 -2.89
C ALA A 212 9.22 4.68 -2.29
N ASP A 213 9.16 4.84 -0.96
CA ASP A 213 8.01 5.42 -0.26
C ASP A 213 7.73 6.86 -0.68
N VAL A 214 8.76 7.71 -0.73
CA VAL A 214 8.61 9.10 -1.22
C VAL A 214 8.09 9.11 -2.66
N THR A 215 8.59 8.22 -3.51
CA THR A 215 8.14 8.11 -4.91
C THR A 215 6.69 7.63 -5.01
N ALA A 216 6.26 6.69 -4.17
CA ALA A 216 4.87 6.26 -4.10
C ALA A 216 3.94 7.42 -3.70
N VAL A 217 4.36 8.22 -2.73
CA VAL A 217 3.62 9.36 -2.17
C VAL A 217 3.52 10.52 -3.15
N ILE A 218 4.47 10.67 -4.07
CA ILE A 218 4.36 11.63 -5.16
C ILE A 218 3.19 11.27 -6.10
N GLY A 219 3.03 9.97 -6.39
CA GLY A 219 2.05 9.49 -7.37
C GLY A 219 0.64 9.26 -6.82
N TYR A 220 0.54 8.53 -5.71
CA TYR A 220 -0.73 8.05 -5.16
C TYR A 220 -1.80 9.14 -4.95
N PRO A 221 -1.55 10.25 -4.22
CA PRO A 221 -2.57 11.24 -3.94
C PRO A 221 -3.04 11.97 -5.20
N VAL A 222 -2.13 12.23 -6.14
CA VAL A 222 -2.47 12.84 -7.44
C VAL A 222 -3.36 11.91 -8.25
N ALA A 223 -2.98 10.62 -8.34
CA ALA A 223 -3.77 9.61 -9.04
C ALA A 223 -5.17 9.49 -8.44
N PHE A 224 -5.27 9.39 -7.12
CA PHE A 224 -6.54 9.29 -6.39
C PHE A 224 -7.44 10.51 -6.60
N ALA A 225 -6.89 11.73 -6.51
CA ALA A 225 -7.64 12.98 -6.69
C ALA A 225 -8.19 13.14 -8.11
N ILE A 226 -7.34 12.88 -9.11
CA ILE A 226 -7.74 13.04 -10.51
C ILE A 226 -8.68 11.92 -10.94
N LEU A 227 -8.49 10.71 -10.44
CA LEU A 227 -9.37 9.59 -10.78
C LEU A 227 -10.78 9.77 -10.20
N SER A 228 -10.89 10.25 -8.95
CA SER A 228 -12.18 10.59 -8.35
C SER A 228 -12.87 11.77 -9.05
N SER A 229 -12.12 12.77 -9.53
CA SER A 229 -12.69 13.86 -10.32
C SER A 229 -13.11 13.43 -11.74
N LEU A 230 -12.29 12.62 -12.41
CA LEU A 230 -12.60 12.05 -13.73
C LEU A 230 -13.84 11.16 -13.69
N TYR A 231 -14.00 10.35 -12.64
CA TYR A 231 -15.19 9.52 -12.44
C TYR A 231 -16.48 10.36 -12.47
N SER A 232 -16.52 11.43 -11.69
CA SER A 232 -17.66 12.35 -11.63
C SER A 232 -17.89 13.09 -12.97
N LYS A 233 -16.81 13.46 -13.67
CA LYS A 233 -16.88 14.12 -14.99
C LYS A 233 -17.35 13.22 -16.12
N ILE A 234 -17.07 11.92 -16.05
CA ILE A 234 -17.53 10.91 -17.03
C ILE A 234 -19.03 10.66 -16.88
N LEU A 235 -19.55 10.72 -15.65
CA LEU A 235 -20.96 10.47 -15.35
C LEU A 235 -21.88 11.65 -15.68
N GLY A 236 -21.38 12.89 -15.56
CA GLY A 236 -22.17 14.10 -15.83
C GLY A 236 -23.22 14.40 -14.74
N PRO A 237 -24.32 15.11 -15.06
CA PRO A 237 -25.34 15.55 -14.10
C PRO A 237 -26.33 14.44 -13.67
N LYS A 238 -25.94 13.17 -13.80
CA LYS A 238 -26.71 12.01 -13.31
C LYS A 238 -26.72 11.98 -11.77
N PRO A 239 -27.62 11.20 -11.12
CA PRO A 239 -27.72 11.18 -9.66
C PRO A 239 -26.37 10.84 -9.00
N GLN A 240 -25.66 11.87 -8.53
CA GLN A 240 -24.26 11.77 -8.11
C GLN A 240 -24.10 10.92 -6.84
N GLY A 241 -25.10 10.93 -5.96
CA GLY A 241 -25.07 10.17 -4.70
C GLY A 241 -24.88 8.66 -4.88
N VAL A 242 -25.64 8.04 -5.79
CA VAL A 242 -25.54 6.58 -6.02
C VAL A 242 -24.18 6.21 -6.60
N TRP A 243 -23.73 6.95 -7.60
CA TRP A 243 -22.47 6.65 -8.28
C TRP A 243 -21.25 6.93 -7.40
N MET A 244 -21.26 8.01 -6.62
CA MET A 244 -20.22 8.27 -5.63
C MET A 244 -20.25 7.23 -4.51
N GLY A 245 -21.44 6.73 -4.15
CA GLY A 245 -21.60 5.58 -3.26
C GLY A 245 -20.93 4.31 -3.77
N ILE A 246 -21.05 4.01 -5.07
CA ILE A 246 -20.35 2.88 -5.71
C ILE A 246 -18.83 3.08 -5.63
N LEU A 247 -18.33 4.26 -5.98
CA LEU A 247 -16.89 4.57 -5.92
C LEU A 247 -16.35 4.36 -4.50
N THR A 248 -17.05 4.89 -3.49
CA THR A 248 -16.69 4.72 -2.07
C THR A 248 -16.74 3.25 -1.65
N SER A 249 -17.75 2.49 -2.09
CA SER A 249 -17.89 1.07 -1.76
C SER A 249 -16.72 0.25 -2.29
N VAL A 250 -16.26 0.53 -3.53
CA VAL A 250 -15.06 -0.09 -4.11
C VAL A 250 -13.82 0.24 -3.28
N GLY A 251 -13.71 1.47 -2.79
CA GLY A 251 -12.60 1.87 -1.91
C GLY A 251 -12.60 1.15 -0.56
N SER A 252 -13.77 1.02 0.07
CA SER A 252 -13.91 0.24 1.31
C SER A 252 -13.61 -1.24 1.09
N PHE A 253 -14.07 -1.82 -0.03
CA PHE A 253 -13.77 -3.20 -0.39
C PHE A 253 -12.27 -3.44 -0.54
N SER A 254 -11.55 -2.51 -1.18
CA SER A 254 -10.10 -2.56 -1.29
C SER A 254 -9.38 -2.55 0.07
N ARG A 255 -9.88 -1.78 1.04
CA ARG A 255 -9.30 -1.69 2.39
C ARG A 255 -9.49 -2.96 3.21
N ILE A 256 -10.54 -3.72 2.93
CA ILE A 256 -10.77 -5.03 3.55
C ILE A 256 -9.87 -6.09 2.90
N LEU A 257 -9.79 -6.09 1.56
CA LEU A 257 -9.02 -7.10 0.84
C LEU A 257 -7.50 -6.93 0.99
N GLY A 258 -7.01 -5.69 1.10
CA GLY A 258 -5.59 -5.38 1.20
C GLY A 258 -4.85 -6.19 2.27
N PRO A 259 -5.15 -5.99 3.57
CA PRO A 259 -4.45 -6.68 4.64
C PRO A 259 -4.52 -8.21 4.51
N ILE A 260 -5.67 -8.76 4.08
CA ILE A 260 -5.84 -10.21 3.89
C ILE A 260 -4.90 -10.74 2.80
N PHE A 261 -4.88 -10.06 1.65
CA PHE A 261 -4.02 -10.43 0.54
C PHE A 261 -2.54 -10.32 0.93
N VAL A 262 -2.17 -9.25 1.64
CA VAL A 262 -0.77 -9.03 2.02
C VAL A 262 -0.29 -9.99 3.07
N SER A 263 -1.10 -10.30 4.08
CA SER A 263 -0.70 -11.22 5.13
C SER A 263 -0.32 -12.56 4.52
N TYR A 264 -1.14 -13.07 3.60
CA TYR A 264 -0.86 -14.32 2.90
C TYR A 264 0.38 -14.22 1.98
N MET A 265 0.45 -13.20 1.12
CA MET A 265 1.55 -13.05 0.17
C MET A 265 2.89 -12.82 0.88
N TYR A 266 2.88 -12.05 1.96
CA TYR A 266 4.08 -11.70 2.72
C TYR A 266 4.58 -12.86 3.57
N THR A 267 3.71 -13.59 4.30
CA THR A 267 4.16 -14.68 5.18
C THR A 267 4.69 -15.87 4.39
N GLU A 268 4.02 -16.26 3.30
CA GLU A 268 4.34 -17.48 2.56
C GLU A 268 5.36 -17.26 1.45
N LEU A 269 5.22 -16.16 0.68
CA LEU A 269 6.01 -15.94 -0.53
C LEU A 269 7.10 -14.87 -0.33
N GLY A 270 6.96 -14.04 0.70
CA GLY A 270 7.91 -12.99 1.05
C GLY A 270 7.79 -11.71 0.22
N THR A 271 8.75 -10.80 0.44
CA THR A 271 8.76 -9.44 -0.12
C THR A 271 8.91 -9.42 -1.64
N ARG A 272 9.69 -10.33 -2.22
CA ARG A 272 9.94 -10.37 -3.68
C ARG A 272 8.67 -10.61 -4.49
N TRP A 273 7.84 -11.56 -4.05
CA TRP A 273 6.55 -11.84 -4.69
C TRP A 273 5.50 -10.78 -4.35
N THR A 274 5.53 -10.24 -3.13
CA THR A 274 4.65 -9.14 -2.71
C THR A 274 4.82 -7.92 -3.63
N PHE A 275 6.03 -7.36 -3.74
CA PHE A 275 6.27 -6.20 -4.61
C PHE A 275 6.18 -6.53 -6.11
N GLY A 276 6.53 -7.75 -6.52
CA GLY A 276 6.35 -8.20 -7.90
C GLY A 276 4.87 -8.28 -8.31
N SER A 277 4.00 -8.77 -7.43
CA SER A 277 2.55 -8.81 -7.67
C SER A 277 1.95 -7.40 -7.70
N LEU A 278 2.37 -6.51 -6.79
CA LEU A 278 1.97 -5.11 -6.76
C LEU A 278 2.34 -4.36 -8.05
N PHE A 279 3.58 -4.52 -8.51
CA PHE A 279 4.02 -3.97 -9.79
C PHE A 279 3.17 -4.50 -10.96
N SER A 280 2.90 -5.80 -10.97
CA SER A 280 2.11 -6.45 -12.03
C SER A 280 0.68 -5.93 -12.09
N VAL A 281 0.00 -5.79 -10.95
CA VAL A 281 -1.37 -5.27 -10.88
C VAL A 281 -1.41 -3.78 -11.25
N LEU A 282 -0.41 -2.99 -10.85
CA LEU A 282 -0.29 -1.58 -11.28
C LEU A 282 -0.01 -1.46 -12.77
N ALA A 283 0.91 -2.25 -13.33
CA ALA A 283 1.19 -2.26 -14.76
C ALA A 283 -0.06 -2.62 -15.58
N LEU A 284 -0.85 -3.59 -15.09
CA LEU A 284 -2.16 -3.91 -15.66
C LEU A 284 -3.12 -2.73 -15.58
N SER A 285 -3.17 -1.99 -14.47
CA SER A 285 -4.01 -0.79 -14.34
C SER A 285 -3.60 0.31 -15.33
N VAL A 286 -2.30 0.54 -15.51
CA VAL A 286 -1.76 1.49 -16.50
C VAL A 286 -2.14 1.08 -17.92
N LEU A 287 -2.06 -0.23 -18.22
CA LEU A 287 -2.47 -0.77 -19.50
C LEU A 287 -3.98 -0.60 -19.74
N VAL A 288 -4.83 -0.92 -18.76
CA VAL A 288 -6.28 -0.71 -18.84
C VAL A 288 -6.61 0.76 -19.09
N VAL A 289 -6.03 1.68 -18.31
CA VAL A 289 -6.20 3.13 -18.50
C VAL A 289 -5.74 3.58 -19.89
N SER A 290 -4.61 3.06 -20.37
CA SER A 290 -4.06 3.40 -21.69
C SER A 290 -4.98 2.92 -22.82
N LEU A 291 -5.55 1.72 -22.72
CA LEU A 291 -6.54 1.21 -23.66
C LEU A 291 -7.84 2.01 -23.63
N CYS A 292 -8.31 2.38 -22.44
CA CYS A 292 -9.52 3.19 -22.28
C CYS A 292 -9.26 4.69 -22.52
N TYR A 293 -8.02 5.13 -22.80
CA TYR A 293 -7.62 6.55 -22.80
C TYR A 293 -8.49 7.45 -23.70
N LYS A 294 -8.86 6.93 -24.88
CA LYS A 294 -9.75 7.64 -25.82
C LYS A 294 -11.19 7.76 -25.33
N ARG A 295 -11.62 6.88 -24.42
CA ARG A 295 -12.97 6.84 -23.83
C ARG A 295 -13.09 7.60 -22.51
N LEU A 296 -11.98 7.85 -21.82
CA LEU A 296 -11.89 8.65 -20.58
C LEU A 296 -12.16 10.17 -20.79
N VAL A 297 -12.92 10.56 -21.81
CA VAL A 297 -13.23 11.97 -22.10
C VAL A 297 -14.41 12.42 -21.22
N PRO A 298 -14.36 13.61 -20.60
CA PRO A 298 -15.50 14.16 -19.88
C PRO A 298 -16.73 14.29 -20.79
N MET A 299 -17.93 14.11 -20.23
CA MET A 299 -19.17 14.20 -21.01
C MET A 299 -19.31 15.61 -21.60
N LYS A 300 -19.27 15.72 -22.94
CA LYS A 300 -19.50 16.98 -23.64
C LYS A 300 -21.01 17.24 -23.70
N TRP A 301 -21.46 18.31 -23.06
CA TRP A 301 -22.84 18.78 -23.23
C TRP A 301 -22.99 19.38 -24.62
N LYS A 302 -24.08 19.05 -25.33
CA LYS A 302 -24.51 19.82 -26.49
C LYS A 302 -25.36 20.96 -25.92
N GLU A 303 -24.82 22.17 -25.91
CA GLU A 303 -25.66 23.36 -25.76
C GLU A 303 -26.63 23.35 -26.94
N ALA A 304 -27.92 23.23 -26.63
CA ALA A 304 -29.02 23.33 -27.58
C ALA A 304 -29.42 24.80 -27.72
#